data_AF-A0A0F5PMD5-F1
#
_entry.id   AF-A0A0F5PMD5-F1
#
_cell.length_a   1.000
_cell.length_b   1.000
_cell.length_c   1.000
_cell.angle_alpha   90.00
_cell.angle_beta   90.00
_cell.angle_gamma   90.00
#
_symmetry.space_group_name_H-M   'P 1'
#
loop_
_entity.id
_entity.type
_entity.pdbx_description
1 polymer ?
#
loop_
_entity_poly.entity_id
_entity_poly.type
_entity_poly.pdbx_seq_one_letter_code
_entity_poly.pdbx_strand_id
1 'polypeptide(L)' 'MLLTIKKVKELYDISRITLINWEKEGLITPVEHQKEEEGTKKKI' A
#
# COMPACT_ATOMS: atom_id res chain seq x y z
N MET A 1 0.91 12.94 0.32
CA MET A 1 0.53 12.31 -0.97
C MET A 1 0.82 10.83 -0.86
N LEU A 2 -0.20 9.96 -0.93
CA LEU A 2 0.01 8.51 -0.93
C LEU A 2 0.32 8.03 -2.34
N LEU A 3 1.39 7.24 -2.49
CA LEU A 3 1.77 6.65 -3.77
C LEU A 3 1.29 5.21 -3.82
N THR A 4 0.52 4.90 -4.86
CA THR A 4 0.18 3.50 -5.16
C THR A 4 1.38 2.82 -5.82
N ILE A 5 1.48 1.50 -5.68
CA ILE A 5 2.55 0.71 -6.33
C ILE A 5 2.60 0.97 -7.84
N LYS A 6 1.45 1.18 -8.49
CA LYS A 6 1.37 1.53 -9.92
C LYS A 6 2.12 2.83 -10.22
N LYS A 7 1.82 3.90 -9.47
CA LYS A 7 2.50 5.20 -9.64
C LYS A 7 3.99 5.12 -9.33
N VAL A 8 4.37 4.33 -8.33
CA VAL A 8 5.80 4.12 -8.01
C VAL A 8 6.54 3.48 -9.18
N LYS A 9 5.92 2.49 -9.83
CA LYS A 9 6.49 1.88 -11.04
C LYS A 9 6.57 2.88 -12.20
N GLU A 10 5.52 3.67 -12.45
CA GLU A 10 5.51 4.63 -13.56
C GLU A 10 6.53 5.76 -13.39
N LEU A 11 6.69 6.28 -12.16
CA LEU A 11 7.54 7.44 -11.90
C LEU A 11 9.01 7.07 -11.70
N TYR A 12 9.28 5.90 -11.12
CA TYR A 12 10.62 5.54 -10.65
C TYR A 12 11.13 4.21 -11.23
N ASP A 13 10.33 3.50 -12.02
CA ASP A 13 10.60 2.14 -12.52
C ASP A 13 10.96 1.14 -11.41
N ILE A 14 10.47 1.40 -10.19
CA ILE A 14 10.69 0.53 -9.04
C ILE A 14 9.65 -0.59 -9.05
N SER A 15 10.12 -1.82 -8.99
CA SER A 15 9.27 -3.01 -8.94
C SER A 15 8.63 -3.19 -7.57
N ARG A 16 7.49 -3.90 -7.54
CA ARG A 16 6.85 -4.32 -6.27
C ARG A 16 7.79 -5.15 -5.39
N ILE A 17 8.62 -6.02 -5.99
CA ILE A 17 9.54 -6.89 -5.25
C ILE A 17 10.55 -6.04 -4.48
N THR A 18 11.08 -4.99 -5.13
CA THR A 18 12.00 -4.04 -4.50
C THR A 18 11.37 -3.37 -3.30
N LEU A 19 10.12 -2.90 -3.42
CA LEU A 19 9.39 -2.28 -2.30
C LEU A 19 9.19 -3.25 -1.12
N ILE A 20 8.85 -4.51 -1.41
CA ILE A 20 8.70 -5.54 -0.36
C ILE A 20 10.03 -5.81 0.35
N ASN A 21 11.14 -5.85 -0.39
CA ASN A 21 12.46 -6.04 0.22
C ASN A 21 12.83 -4.85 1.11
N TRP A 22 12.55 -3.63 0.65
CA TRP A 22 12.77 -2.42 1.44
C TRP A 22 11.90 -2.36 2.70
N GLU A 23 10.67 -2.85 2.63
CA GLU A 23 9.82 -3.01 3.81
C GLU A 23 10.44 -3.99 4.83
N LYS A 24 10.93 -5.15 4.35
CA LYS A 24 11.62 -6.14 5.20
C LYS A 24 12.92 -5.60 5.80
N GLU A 25 13.63 -4.76 5.08
CA GLU A 25 14.85 -4.09 5.55
C GLU A 25 14.55 -2.88 6.46
N GLY A 26 13.27 -2.50 6.62
CA GLY A 26 12.85 -1.37 7.46
C GLY A 26 13.10 0.01 6.83
N LEU A 27 13.38 0.06 5.53
CA LEU A 27 13.65 1.30 4.79
C LEU A 27 12.36 2.08 4.49
N ILE A 28 11.23 1.36 4.34
CA ILE A 28 9.92 1.96 4.10
C ILE A 28 8.86 1.29 4.97
N THR A 29 7.82 2.04 5.31
CA THR A 29 6.62 1.50 5.97
C THR A 29 5.42 1.83 5.09
N PRO A 30 4.72 0.84 4.53
CA PRO A 30 3.51 1.09 3.77
C PRO A 30 2.43 1.66 4.67
N VAL A 31 1.63 2.60 4.15
CA VAL A 31 0.44 3.06 4.84
C VAL A 31 -0.66 2.04 4.60
N GLU A 32 -1.04 1.30 5.65
CA GLU A 32 -2.16 0.37 5.60
C GLU A 32 -3.47 1.15 5.43
N HIS A 33 -4.16 0.93 4.31
CA HIS A 33 -5.53 1.39 4.20
C HIS A 33 -6.41 0.40 4.95
N GLN A 34 -7.09 0.84 6.00
CA GLN A 34 -8.15 0.05 6.60
C GLN A 34 -9.17 -0.27 5.50
N LYS A 35 -9.29 -1.56 5.18
CA LYS A 35 -10.32 -2.07 4.28
C LYS A 35 -11.59 -2.04 5.11
N GLU A 36 -12.39 -0.99 4.98
CA GLU A 36 -13.74 -1.01 5.53
C GLU A 36 -14.47 -2.19 4.87
N GLU A 37 -14.75 -3.25 5.63
CA GLU A 37 -15.59 -4.33 5.16
C GLU A 37 -16.99 -3.74 4.92
N GLU A 38 -17.33 -3.46 3.66
CA GLU A 38 -18.69 -3.14 3.23
C GLU A 38 -19.60 -4.35 3.51
N GLY A 39 -20.08 -4.48 4.76
CA GLY A 39 -20.72 -5.71 5.16
C GLY A 39 -21.28 -5.78 6.58
N THR A 40 -21.56 -4.68 7.28
CA THR A 40 -22.48 -4.75 8.43
C THR A 40 -23.41 -3.56 8.42
N LYS A 41 -24.59 -3.77 7.84
CA LYS A 41 -25.73 -2.87 7.99
C LYS A 41 -25.98 -2.68 9.49
N LYS A 42 -25.67 -1.49 10.02
CA LYS A 42 -26.17 -1.05 11.33
C LYS A 42 -27.70 -1.05 11.25
N LYS A 43 -28.33 -2.04 11.88
CA LYS A 43 -29.78 -2.06 12.11
C LYS A 43 -30.03 -1.27 13.39
N ILE A 44 -30.84 -0.22 13.24
CA ILE A 44 -31.33 0.70 14.26
C ILE A 44 -32.08 -0.06 15.35
#